data_AF-A0A151S7A8-F1
#
_entry.id   AF-A0A151S7A8-F1
#
_cell.length_a   1.000
_cell.length_b   1.000
_cell.length_c   1.000
_cell.angle_alpha   90.00
_cell.angle_beta   90.00
_cell.angle_gamma   90.00
#
_symmetry.space_group_name_H-M   'P 1'
#
loop_
_entity.id
_entity.type
_entity.pdbx_description
1 polymer ?
#
loop_
_entity_poly.entity_id
_entity_poly.type
_entity_poly.pdbx_seq_one_letter_code
_entity_poly.pdbx_strand_id
1 'polypeptide(L)'
;VLNLRREFEAVKMKESESVKDFTDKLLKIVTQIKLLGEKLSDQHVVERILVCLLERFESKIFALEENKYFSQISIVELVNALQASE
;
A
#
# COMPACT_ATOMS: atom_id res chain seq x y z
N VAL A 1 -0.15 -16.02 13.19
CA VAL A 1 -0.25 -16.08 11.72
C VAL A 1 -1.64 -15.62 11.22
N LEU A 2 -2.74 -16.33 11.52
CA LEU A 2 -4.12 -15.93 11.10
C LEU A 2 -4.50 -14.48 11.45
N ASN A 3 -3.98 -13.93 12.56
CA ASN A 3 -4.27 -12.56 12.96
C ASN A 3 -3.62 -11.51 12.03
N LEU A 4 -2.39 -11.75 11.56
CA LEU A 4 -1.65 -10.78 10.75
C LEU A 4 -2.17 -10.69 9.31
N ARG A 5 -2.59 -11.81 8.72
CA ARG A 5 -3.29 -11.77 7.43
C ARG A 5 -4.60 -10.99 7.54
N ARG A 6 -5.38 -11.22 8.60
CA ARG A 6 -6.60 -10.43 8.82
C ARG A 6 -6.29 -8.95 9.03
N GLU A 7 -5.25 -8.62 9.76
CA GLU A 7 -4.81 -7.24 9.97
C GLU A 7 -4.37 -6.59 8.65
N PHE A 8 -3.60 -7.29 7.82
CA PHE A 8 -3.21 -6.85 6.48
C PHE A 8 -4.42 -6.61 5.57
N GLU A 9 -5.43 -7.49 5.63
CA GLU A 9 -6.65 -7.35 4.84
C GLU A 9 -7.57 -6.22 5.34
N ALA A 10 -7.58 -5.98 6.66
CA ALA A 10 -8.46 -5.00 7.30
C ALA A 10 -7.85 -3.59 7.42
N VAL A 11 -6.54 -3.45 7.16
CA VAL A 11 -5.87 -2.16 7.24
C VAL A 11 -6.49 -1.17 6.25
N LYS A 12 -6.75 0.04 6.71
CA LYS A 12 -7.22 1.15 5.87
C LYS A 12 -6.56 2.45 6.32
N MET A 13 -6.37 3.37 5.39
CA MET A 13 -5.94 4.72 5.69
C MET A 13 -7.07 5.47 6.39
N LYS A 14 -6.74 6.27 7.40
CA LYS A 14 -7.69 7.18 8.05
C LYS A 14 -7.57 8.57 7.44
N GLU A 15 -8.65 9.36 7.48
CA GLU A 15 -8.65 10.74 6.98
C GLU A 15 -7.53 11.62 7.56
N SER A 16 -7.23 11.42 8.85
CA SER A 16 -6.20 12.16 9.59
C SER A 16 -4.80 11.55 9.51
N GLU A 17 -4.63 10.40 8.85
CA GLU A 17 -3.35 9.71 8.72
C GLU A 17 -2.63 10.23 7.47
N SER A 18 -1.31 10.42 7.53
CA SER A 18 -0.52 10.73 6.34
C SER A 18 -0.26 9.48 5.49
N VAL A 19 0.07 9.64 4.20
CA VAL A 19 0.48 8.51 3.35
C VAL A 19 1.67 7.77 3.96
N LYS A 20 2.63 8.51 4.54
CA LYS A 20 3.79 7.94 5.22
C LYS A 20 3.38 7.09 6.42
N ASP A 21 2.54 7.63 7.31
CA ASP A 21 2.12 6.91 8.52
C ASP A 21 1.35 5.62 8.18
N PHE A 22 0.46 5.70 7.19
CA PHE A 22 -0.29 4.55 6.70
C PHE A 22 0.63 3.47 6.11
N THR A 23 1.55 3.87 5.24
CA THR A 23 2.47 2.94 4.56
C THR A 23 3.46 2.30 5.53
N ASP A 24 3.99 3.05 6.50
CA ASP A 24 4.86 2.50 7.56
C ASP A 24 4.14 1.44 8.39
N LYS A 25 2.87 1.68 8.76
CA LYS A 25 2.02 0.71 9.47
C LYS A 25 1.81 -0.55 8.64
N LEU A 26 1.47 -0.41 7.36
CA LEU A 26 1.26 -1.53 6.45
C LEU A 26 2.54 -2.36 6.29
N LEU A 27 3.68 -1.72 6.03
CA LEU A 27 4.96 -2.39 5.83
C LEU A 27 5.45 -3.10 7.10
N LYS A 28 5.09 -2.60 8.28
CA LYS A 28 5.34 -3.32 9.55
C LYS A 28 4.59 -4.65 9.60
N ILE A 29 3.32 -4.69 9.19
CA ILE A 29 2.53 -5.94 9.11
C ILE A 29 3.14 -6.90 8.07
N VAL A 30 3.46 -6.38 6.88
CA VAL A 30 4.11 -7.16 5.81
C VAL A 30 5.42 -7.79 6.28
N THR A 31 6.25 -7.02 6.99
CA THR A 31 7.52 -7.49 7.56
C THR A 31 7.29 -8.62 8.55
N GLN A 32 6.29 -8.49 9.45
CA GLN A 32 5.97 -9.55 10.41
C GLN A 32 5.45 -10.83 9.72
N ILE A 33 4.62 -10.71 8.68
CA ILE A 33 4.17 -11.86 7.88
C ILE A 33 5.37 -12.57 7.25
N LYS A 34 6.27 -11.81 6.58
CA LYS A 34 7.48 -12.36 5.95
C LYS A 34 8.42 -13.03 6.96
N LEU A 35 8.58 -12.46 8.17
CA LEU A 35 9.40 -13.04 9.25
C LEU A 35 8.87 -14.38 9.77
N LEU A 36 7.56 -14.63 9.66
CA LEU A 36 6.94 -15.90 10.02
C LEU A 36 7.08 -16.98 8.91
N GLY A 37 7.85 -16.68 7.86
CA GLY A 37 8.10 -17.60 6.75
C GLY A 37 6.99 -17.62 5.70
N GLU A 38 6.00 -16.74 5.81
CA GLU A 38 4.95 -16.62 4.81
C GLU A 38 5.42 -15.82 3.59
N LYS A 39 4.95 -16.25 2.41
CA LYS A 39 5.17 -15.52 1.17
C LYS A 39 4.09 -14.45 1.01
N LEU A 40 4.53 -13.20 0.85
CA LEU A 40 3.71 -12.07 0.45
C LEU A 40 4.48 -11.26 -0.59
N SER A 41 3.98 -11.24 -1.82
CA SER A 41 4.62 -10.56 -2.95
C SER A 41 4.46 -9.05 -2.85
N ASP A 42 5.42 -8.30 -3.36
CA ASP A 42 5.35 -6.84 -3.36
C ASP A 42 4.17 -6.31 -4.21
N GLN A 43 3.77 -7.04 -5.27
CA GLN A 43 2.57 -6.74 -6.05
C GLN A 43 1.30 -6.72 -5.18
N HIS A 44 1.08 -7.74 -4.34
CA HIS A 44 -0.04 -7.75 -3.38
C HIS A 44 0.02 -6.58 -2.39
N VAL A 45 1.22 -6.09 -2.03
CA VAL A 45 1.36 -4.93 -1.15
C VAL A 45 1.00 -3.64 -1.89
N VAL A 46 1.42 -3.51 -3.15
CA VAL A 46 1.03 -2.40 -4.05
C VAL A 46 -0.49 -2.35 -4.19
N GLU A 47 -1.12 -3.47 -4.55
CA GLU A 47 -2.58 -3.58 -4.66
C GLU A 47 -3.27 -3.21 -3.35
N ARG A 48 -2.72 -3.67 -2.21
CA ARG A 48 -3.24 -3.30 -0.89
C ARG A 48 -3.16 -1.80 -0.64
N ILE A 49 -2.06 -1.14 -1.00
CA ILE A 49 -1.93 0.32 -0.87
C ILE A 49 -3.03 0.99 -1.68
N LEU A 50 -3.19 0.65 -2.96
CA LEU A 50 -4.16 1.28 -3.85
C LEU A 50 -5.61 1.14 -3.35
N VAL A 51 -6.00 -0.05 -2.86
CA VAL A 51 -7.36 -0.33 -2.37
C VAL A 51 -7.67 0.37 -1.04
N CYS A 52 -6.66 0.68 -0.24
CA CYS A 52 -6.82 1.17 1.12
C CYS A 52 -6.66 2.69 1.26
N LEU A 53 -6.31 3.38 0.17
CA LEU A 53 -6.21 4.83 0.11
C LEU A 53 -7.57 5.49 0.02
N LEU A 54 -7.61 6.76 0.39
CA LEU A 54 -8.82 7.59 0.44
C LEU A 54 -9.19 8.11 -0.95
N GLU A 55 -10.47 8.46 -1.14
CA GLU A 55 -11.02 8.99 -2.41
C GLU A 55 -10.21 10.18 -2.95
N ARG A 56 -9.60 10.98 -2.06
CA ARG A 56 -8.75 12.12 -2.44
C ARG A 56 -7.54 11.75 -3.32
N PHE A 57 -7.12 10.48 -3.32
CA PHE A 57 -6.02 9.99 -4.15
C PHE A 57 -6.50 9.34 -5.47
N GLU A 58 -7.80 9.20 -5.71
CA GLU A 58 -8.33 8.50 -6.91
C GLU A 58 -7.81 9.08 -8.22
N SER A 59 -7.81 10.41 -8.37
CA SER A 59 -7.31 11.06 -9.59
C SER A 59 -5.83 10.75 -9.84
N LYS A 60 -5.02 10.65 -8.78
CA LYS A 60 -3.60 10.31 -8.88
C LYS A 60 -3.40 8.83 -9.20
N ILE A 61 -4.18 7.95 -8.56
CA ILE A 61 -4.17 6.51 -8.83
C ILE A 61 -4.55 6.26 -10.29
N PHE A 62 -5.62 6.88 -10.78
CA PHE A 62 -6.04 6.77 -12.18
C PHE A 62 -4.90 7.16 -13.14
N ALA A 63 -4.25 8.30 -12.89
CA ALA A 63 -3.12 8.73 -13.71
C ALA A 63 -1.90 7.78 -13.64
N LEU A 64 -1.70 7.09 -12.51
CA LEU A 64 -0.67 6.06 -12.39
C LEU A 64 -1.05 4.79 -13.15
N GLU A 65 -2.31 4.35 -13.07
CA GLU A 65 -2.83 3.17 -13.76
C GLU A 65 -2.82 3.29 -15.29
N GLU A 66 -3.04 4.49 -15.83
CA GLU A 66 -2.92 4.77 -17.27
C GLU A 66 -1.46 4.66 -17.77
N ASN A 67 -0.48 4.61 -16.87
CA ASN A 67 0.91 4.43 -17.24
C ASN A 67 1.20 2.97 -17.64
N LYS A 68 1.78 2.77 -18.82
CA LYS A 68 2.15 1.45 -19.37
C LYS A 68 3.07 0.62 -18.47
N TYR A 69 3.77 1.26 -17.55
CA TYR A 69 4.69 0.62 -16.61
C TYR A 69 4.11 0.45 -15.20
N PHE A 70 2.81 0.70 -15.01
CA PHE A 70 2.19 0.59 -13.69
C PHE A 70 2.29 -0.81 -13.09
N SER A 71 2.19 -1.85 -13.91
CA SER A 71 2.40 -3.25 -13.49
C SER A 71 3.82 -3.55 -12.98
N GLN A 72 4.75 -2.62 -13.16
CA GLN A 72 6.15 -2.73 -12.74
C GLN A 72 6.51 -1.72 -11.65
N ILE A 73 5.54 -0.92 -11.17
CA ILE A 73 5.79 0.11 -10.17
C ILE A 73 6.27 -0.54 -8.87
N SER A 74 7.38 -0.03 -8.33
CA SER A 74 7.82 -0.45 -7.01
C SER A 74 6.98 0.20 -5.91
N ILE A 75 6.95 -0.43 -4.72
CA ILE A 75 6.32 0.15 -3.53
C ILE A 75 6.88 1.55 -3.25
N VAL A 76 8.19 1.74 -3.40
CA VAL A 76 8.85 3.02 -3.13
C VAL A 76 8.39 4.12 -4.09
N GLU A 77 8.35 3.82 -5.40
CA GLU A 77 7.87 4.77 -6.41
C GLU A 77 6.40 5.15 -6.19
N LEU A 78 5.55 4.17 -5.88
CA LEU A 78 4.14 4.40 -5.57
C LEU A 78 3.99 5.32 -4.36
N VAL A 79 4.68 5.00 -3.25
CA VAL A 79 4.60 5.80 -2.01
C VAL A 79 5.09 7.22 -2.23
N ASN A 80 6.20 7.40 -2.96
CA ASN A 80 6.71 8.74 -3.29
C ASN A 80 5.72 9.54 -4.15
N ALA A 81 5.08 8.91 -5.14
CA ALA A 81 4.11 9.58 -6.01
C ALA A 81 2.85 10.03 -5.24
N LEU A 82 2.41 9.23 -4.26
CA LEU A 82 1.28 9.54 -3.39
C LEU A 82 1.61 10.63 -2.38
N GLN A 83 2.78 10.56 -1.72
CA GLN A 83 3.24 11.58 -0.79
C GLN A 83 3.43 12.95 -1.45
N ALA A 84 3.86 12.99 -2.72
CA ALA A 84 3.96 14.25 -3.47
C ALA A 84 2.60 14.90 -3.79
N SER A 85 1.50 14.18 -3.55
CA SER A 85 0.12 14.63 -3.82
C SER A 85 -0.69 14.88 -2.54
N GLU A 86 -0.05 14.77 -1.37
CA GLU A 86 -0.60 15.06 -0.05
C GLU A 86 -0.37 16.53 0.34
#